data_AF-A0A954A260-F1
#
_entry.id   AF-A0A954A260-F1
#
_cell.length_a   1.000
_cell.length_b   1.000
_cell.length_c   1.000
_cell.angle_alpha   90.00
_cell.angle_beta   90.00
_cell.angle_gamma   90.00
#
_symmetry.space_group_name_H-M   'P 1'
#
loop_
_entity.id
_entity.type
_entity.pdbx_description
1 polymer ?
#
loop_
_entity_poly.entity_id
_entity_poly.type
_entity_poly.pdbx_seq_one_letter_code
_entity_poly.pdbx_strand_id
1 'polypeptide(L)'
;MLHHRWTGAALAAALLAPCMPSQLAAQGQRLTPELLWKLRRVGEPQPSPDGGKLLYVERAYDLAANRGRSQVFLLDLRTNQRQQLTEEGSNGTPSWSPDGGSVAFVSTRSGAPQVHVLELKSRAVRQVTTHPGGVANVVWSPTFRHVAFTAAVRLDPDLKTLYPDLPKAEARIFDDLMIRHWDSWKDGTYSH
;
A
#
# COMPACT_ATOMS: atom_id res chain seq x y z
N MET A 1 64.97 23.28 67.89
CA MET A 1 64.73 24.39 66.95
C MET A 1 63.23 24.44 66.70
N LEU A 2 62.53 25.45 67.23
CA LEU A 2 61.86 26.53 66.48
C LEU A 2 60.82 25.96 65.48
N HIS A 3 59.54 26.30 65.42
CA HIS A 3 58.71 27.42 65.89
C HIS A 3 57.22 27.00 65.70
N HIS A 4 56.28 27.48 66.52
CA HIS A 4 55.14 28.38 66.15
C HIS A 4 54.62 28.25 64.69
N ARG A 5 53.33 28.33 64.32
CA ARG A 5 52.04 28.70 64.94
C ARG A 5 50.97 28.64 63.80
N TRP A 6 49.68 28.48 64.15
CA TRP A 6 48.48 29.14 63.58
C TRP A 6 47.65 28.55 62.40
N THR A 7 46.41 28.19 62.76
CA THR A 7 45.08 28.53 62.18
C THR A 7 44.91 28.70 60.68
N GLY A 8 43.94 27.95 60.14
CA GLY A 8 43.24 28.30 58.90
C GLY A 8 41.92 27.52 58.80
N ALA A 9 40.82 28.15 59.21
CA ALA A 9 39.48 27.67 58.93
C ALA A 9 39.17 27.88 57.44
N ALA A 10 38.70 26.84 56.74
CA ALA A 10 38.14 26.98 55.40
C ALA A 10 36.62 26.77 55.49
N LEU A 11 35.87 27.87 55.36
CA LEU A 11 34.44 27.83 55.06
C LEU A 11 34.24 27.21 53.67
N ALA A 12 33.55 26.08 53.60
CA ALA A 12 33.01 25.58 52.35
C ALA A 12 31.75 26.39 52.01
N ALA A 13 31.85 27.31 51.06
CA ALA A 13 30.70 27.97 50.47
C ALA A 13 29.94 26.97 49.59
N ALA A 14 28.77 26.52 50.04
CA ALA A 14 27.86 25.72 49.23
C ALA A 14 27.21 26.62 48.16
N LEU A 15 27.65 26.47 46.91
CA LEU A 15 26.98 27.07 45.76
C LEU A 15 25.64 26.34 45.54
N LEU A 16 24.54 26.99 45.91
CA LEU A 16 23.19 26.63 45.47
C LEU A 16 23.07 26.88 43.97
N ALA A 17 23.22 25.82 43.17
CA ALA A 17 22.87 25.86 41.76
C ALA A 17 21.33 25.92 41.64
N PRO A 18 20.73 26.95 41.01
CA PRO A 18 19.30 26.96 40.77
C PRO A 18 18.95 25.87 39.76
N CYS A 19 18.13 24.92 40.18
CA CYS A 19 17.52 23.92 39.32
C CYS A 19 16.60 24.66 38.34
N MET A 20 17.06 24.91 37.12
CA MET A 20 16.19 25.39 36.05
C MET A 20 15.28 24.23 35.64
N PRO A 21 13.95 24.35 35.76
CA PRO A 21 13.06 23.34 35.21
C PRO A 21 13.27 23.32 33.70
N SER A 22 13.78 22.21 33.19
CA SER A 22 13.88 21.96 31.76
C SER A 22 12.46 21.91 31.21
N GLN A 23 11.99 23.00 30.60
CA GLN A 23 10.77 22.97 29.81
C GLN A 23 11.07 22.11 28.57
N LEU A 24 10.75 20.82 28.68
CA LEU A 24 10.56 19.94 27.53
C LEU A 24 9.33 20.46 26.77
N ALA A 25 9.53 21.50 25.96
CA ALA A 25 8.60 21.83 24.90
C ALA A 25 8.74 20.75 23.85
N ALA A 26 7.86 19.74 23.91
CA ALA A 26 7.64 18.85 22.78
C ALA A 26 7.05 19.67 21.63
N GLN A 27 7.92 20.24 20.78
CA GLN A 27 7.50 20.78 19.50
C GLN A 27 7.15 19.60 18.59
N GLY A 28 5.89 19.17 18.66
CA GLY A 28 5.32 18.32 17.62
C GLY A 28 5.45 19.03 16.28
N GLN A 29 6.11 18.39 15.31
CA GLN A 29 6.19 18.90 13.94
C GLN A 29 4.78 19.27 13.45
N ARG A 30 4.61 20.48 12.93
CA ARG A 30 3.35 20.89 12.28
C ARG A 30 3.11 19.95 11.09
N LEU A 31 1.92 19.36 11.02
CA LEU A 31 1.51 18.56 9.85
C LEU A 31 1.34 19.50 8.65
N THR A 32 2.30 19.48 7.73
CA THR A 32 2.20 20.20 6.45
C THR A 32 1.60 19.28 5.37
N PRO A 33 1.03 19.83 4.29
CA PRO A 33 0.56 19.02 3.16
C PRO A 33 1.63 18.06 2.63
N GLU A 34 2.90 18.48 2.57
CA GLU A 34 4.02 17.65 2.11
C GLU A 34 4.28 16.48 3.05
N LEU A 35 4.15 16.69 4.36
CA LEU A 35 4.26 15.61 5.34
C LEU A 35 3.07 14.64 5.26
N LEU A 36 1.85 15.15 5.07
CA LEU A 36 0.65 14.32 4.92
C LEU A 36 0.72 13.37 3.72
N TRP A 37 1.40 13.79 2.64
CA TRP A 37 1.65 12.95 1.47
C TRP A 37 2.74 11.90 1.67
N LYS A 38 3.70 12.13 2.57
CA LYS A 38 4.73 11.15 2.94
C LYS A 38 4.19 10.02 3.82
N LEU A 39 3.04 10.21 4.46
CA LEU A 39 2.38 9.18 5.26
C LEU A 39 1.93 8.02 4.37
N ARG A 40 2.40 6.81 4.69
CA ARG A 40 1.95 5.59 4.02
C ARG A 40 0.49 5.31 4.37
N ARG A 41 -0.29 4.94 3.36
CA ARG A 41 -1.66 4.43 3.58
C ARG A 41 -1.59 2.93 3.76
N VAL A 42 -2.22 2.42 4.81
CA VAL A 42 -2.27 1.00 5.14
C VAL A 42 -3.70 0.52 4.88
N GLY A 43 -3.86 -0.63 4.21
CA GLY A 43 -5.17 -1.17 3.89
C GLY A 43 -5.14 -2.65 3.51
N GLU A 44 -6.30 -3.15 3.12
CA GLU A 44 -6.50 -4.54 2.63
C GLU A 44 -5.95 -5.63 3.57
N PRO A 45 -6.32 -5.62 4.87
CA PRO A 45 -5.85 -6.63 5.82
C PRO A 45 -6.42 -8.01 5.50
N GLN A 46 -5.55 -9.03 5.49
CA GLN A 46 -5.87 -10.42 5.20
C GLN A 46 -5.16 -11.36 6.19
N PRO A 47 -5.83 -11.81 7.26
CA PRO A 47 -5.27 -12.77 8.20
C PRO A 47 -4.90 -14.08 7.49
N SER A 48 -3.79 -14.69 7.87
CA SER A 48 -3.44 -16.02 7.37
C SER A 48 -4.43 -17.09 7.83
N PRO A 49 -4.56 -18.23 7.12
CA PRO A 49 -5.48 -19.29 7.51
C PRO A 49 -5.27 -19.82 8.94
N ASP A 50 -4.02 -19.82 9.42
CA ASP A 50 -3.64 -20.21 10.78
C ASP A 50 -3.80 -19.07 11.82
N GLY A 51 -4.17 -17.86 11.38
CA GLY A 51 -4.32 -16.66 12.22
C GLY A 51 -3.01 -16.09 12.79
N GLY A 52 -1.85 -16.65 12.45
CA GLY A 52 -0.56 -16.23 13.01
C GLY A 52 0.07 -15.02 12.32
N LYS A 53 -0.37 -14.71 11.10
CA LYS A 53 0.22 -13.67 10.24
C LYS A 53 -0.88 -12.82 9.61
N LEU A 54 -0.51 -11.64 9.15
CA LEU A 54 -1.38 -10.70 8.46
C LEU A 54 -0.73 -10.22 7.18
N LEU A 55 -1.38 -10.43 6.04
CA LEU A 55 -1.09 -9.68 4.83
C LEU A 55 -1.76 -8.32 4.91
N TYR A 56 -1.09 -7.32 4.38
CA TYR A 56 -1.65 -5.98 4.22
C TYR A 56 -0.93 -5.23 3.10
N VAL A 57 -1.54 -4.16 2.63
CA VAL A 57 -0.99 -3.30 1.58
C VAL A 57 -0.54 -1.98 2.18
N GLU A 58 0.68 -1.55 1.86
CA GLU A 58 1.12 -0.18 2.08
C GLU A 58 1.21 0.56 0.75
N ARG A 59 0.59 1.73 0.68
CA ARG A 59 0.70 2.67 -0.43
C ARG A 59 1.54 3.88 -0.03
N ALA A 60 2.60 4.13 -0.78
CA ALA A 60 3.42 5.32 -0.68
C ALA A 60 3.23 6.20 -1.93
N TYR A 61 3.34 7.51 -1.78
CA TYR A 61 3.20 8.47 -2.88
C TYR A 61 4.53 9.11 -3.24
N ASP A 62 4.82 9.13 -4.53
CA ASP A 62 5.88 9.93 -5.13
C ASP A 62 5.23 11.16 -5.76
N LEU A 63 5.42 12.31 -5.10
CA LEU A 63 4.82 13.58 -5.52
C LEU A 63 5.41 14.09 -6.83
N ALA A 64 6.73 13.94 -7.02
CA ALA A 64 7.40 14.42 -8.22
C ALA A 64 6.94 13.63 -9.46
N ALA A 65 6.75 12.33 -9.30
CA ALA A 65 6.22 11.47 -10.36
C ALA A 65 4.68 11.44 -10.43
N ASN A 66 3.98 12.22 -9.60
CA ASN A 66 2.52 12.25 -9.47
C ASN A 66 1.87 10.86 -9.47
N ARG A 67 2.45 9.92 -8.71
CA ARG A 67 2.00 8.53 -8.68
C ARG A 67 2.09 7.92 -7.30
N GLY A 68 1.18 7.01 -7.00
CA GLY A 68 1.25 6.17 -5.81
C GLY A 68 1.61 4.74 -6.16
N ARG A 69 2.39 4.10 -5.29
CA ARG A 69 2.85 2.73 -5.44
C ARG A 69 2.43 1.91 -4.23
N SER A 70 1.68 0.85 -4.48
CA SER A 70 1.24 -0.09 -3.46
C SER A 70 2.17 -1.31 -3.43
N GLN A 71 2.45 -1.84 -2.25
CA GLN A 71 3.24 -3.07 -2.05
C GLN A 71 2.58 -3.94 -0.98
N VAL A 72 2.72 -5.26 -1.13
CA VAL A 72 2.19 -6.25 -0.19
C VAL A 72 3.24 -6.52 0.88
N PHE A 73 2.81 -6.51 2.13
CA PHE A 73 3.61 -6.79 3.32
C PHE A 73 3.00 -7.94 4.11
N LEU A 74 3.85 -8.61 4.87
CA LEU A 74 3.51 -9.66 5.82
C LEU A 74 3.92 -9.20 7.22
N LEU A 75 2.99 -9.27 8.16
CA LEU A 75 3.24 -9.04 9.57
C LEU A 75 3.06 -10.35 10.33
N ASP A 76 4.08 -10.75 11.09
CA ASP A 76 3.94 -11.80 12.10
C ASP A 76 3.29 -11.21 13.35
N LEU A 77 2.13 -11.73 13.73
CA LEU A 77 1.30 -11.14 14.80
C LEU A 77 1.82 -11.45 16.20
N ARG A 78 2.71 -12.44 16.36
CA ARG A 78 3.29 -12.80 17.65
C ARG A 78 4.54 -12.01 17.96
N THR A 79 5.37 -11.80 16.95
CA THR A 79 6.69 -11.16 17.08
C THR A 79 6.69 -9.70 16.64
N ASN A 80 5.60 -9.24 16.00
CA ASN A 80 5.48 -7.93 15.37
C ASN A 80 6.56 -7.69 14.28
N GLN A 81 7.12 -8.76 13.74
CA GLN A 81 8.10 -8.67 12.65
C GLN A 81 7.40 -8.43 11.32
N ARG A 82 7.86 -7.40 10.61
CA ARG A 82 7.35 -6.98 9.30
C ARG A 82 8.30 -7.40 8.20
N GLN A 83 7.74 -7.96 7.13
CA GLN A 83 8.46 -8.34 5.92
C GLN A 83 7.76 -7.77 4.68
N GLN A 84 8.53 -7.16 3.78
CA GLN A 84 8.03 -6.77 2.46
C GLN A 84 8.00 -7.99 1.54
N LEU A 85 6.86 -8.28 0.93
CA LEU A 85 6.73 -9.43 0.04
C LEU A 85 6.96 -9.08 -1.44
N THR A 86 6.60 -7.87 -1.86
CA THR A 86 6.69 -7.43 -3.26
C THR A 86 7.48 -6.13 -3.42
N GLU A 87 8.15 -5.97 -4.56
CA GLU A 87 8.98 -4.79 -4.85
C GLU A 87 8.77 -4.20 -6.24
N GLU A 88 8.37 -5.00 -7.23
CA GLU A 88 8.17 -4.60 -8.63
C GLU A 88 6.72 -4.23 -8.93
N GLY A 89 6.49 -3.24 -9.80
CA GLY A 89 5.15 -2.75 -10.12
C GLY A 89 4.43 -2.11 -8.92
N SER A 90 3.12 -1.89 -9.06
CA SER A 90 2.20 -1.60 -7.95
C SER A 90 1.38 -2.86 -7.69
N ASN A 91 1.33 -3.30 -6.43
CA ASN A 91 0.76 -4.58 -6.02
C ASN A 91 -0.34 -4.35 -4.99
N GLY A 92 -1.47 -5.05 -5.16
CA GLY A 92 -2.61 -4.97 -4.26
C GLY A 92 -3.50 -6.21 -4.35
N THR A 93 -4.63 -6.17 -3.64
CA THR A 93 -5.61 -7.23 -3.48
C THR A 93 -4.95 -8.57 -3.12
N PRO A 94 -4.15 -8.65 -2.04
CA PRO A 94 -3.50 -9.89 -1.66
C PRO A 94 -4.53 -10.92 -1.19
N SER A 95 -4.30 -12.18 -1.52
CA SER A 95 -5.12 -13.31 -1.06
C SER A 95 -4.24 -14.50 -0.70
N TRP A 96 -4.45 -15.03 0.50
CA TRP A 96 -3.80 -16.26 0.95
C TRP A 96 -4.28 -17.47 0.16
N SER A 97 -3.33 -18.30 -0.27
CA SER A 97 -3.65 -19.70 -0.58
C SER A 97 -4.18 -20.41 0.67
N PRO A 98 -5.11 -21.37 0.55
CA PRO A 98 -5.74 -21.97 1.73
C PRO A 98 -4.80 -22.76 2.67
N ASP A 99 -3.57 -23.06 2.25
CA ASP A 99 -2.51 -23.79 2.99
C ASP A 99 -1.51 -22.81 3.62
N GLY A 100 -1.65 -21.51 3.33
CA GLY A 100 -0.74 -20.47 3.79
C GLY A 100 0.64 -20.50 3.13
N GLY A 101 0.87 -21.30 2.07
CA GLY A 101 2.19 -21.43 1.43
C GLY A 101 2.49 -20.35 0.40
N SER A 102 1.43 -19.79 -0.20
CA SER A 102 1.50 -18.82 -1.30
C SER A 102 0.54 -17.65 -1.13
N VAL A 103 0.82 -16.57 -1.84
CA VAL A 103 0.02 -15.35 -1.89
C VAL A 103 -0.28 -14.99 -3.34
N ALA A 104 -1.56 -14.88 -3.70
CA ALA A 104 -1.96 -14.27 -4.96
C ALA A 104 -2.12 -12.76 -4.76
N PHE A 105 -1.80 -11.97 -5.77
CA PHE A 105 -1.96 -10.52 -5.76
C PHE A 105 -2.07 -9.99 -7.18
N VAL A 106 -2.71 -8.83 -7.36
CA VAL A 106 -2.76 -8.14 -8.64
C VAL A 106 -1.58 -7.19 -8.74
N SER A 107 -0.86 -7.24 -9.86
CA SER A 107 0.36 -6.46 -10.10
C SER A 107 0.37 -5.81 -11.47
N THR A 108 0.84 -4.56 -11.53
CA THR A 108 1.09 -3.85 -12.80
C THR A 108 2.46 -4.13 -13.41
N ARG A 109 3.25 -5.08 -12.86
CA ARG A 109 4.65 -5.30 -13.27
C ARG A 109 4.82 -5.72 -14.74
N SER A 110 3.78 -6.31 -15.35
CA SER A 110 3.76 -6.73 -16.75
C SER A 110 3.03 -5.75 -17.69
N GLY A 111 2.85 -4.50 -17.26
CA GLY A 111 2.18 -3.45 -18.03
C GLY A 111 0.73 -3.25 -17.60
N ALA A 112 -0.15 -4.20 -17.97
CA ALA A 112 -1.53 -4.22 -17.48
C ALA A 112 -1.61 -4.96 -16.11
N PRO A 113 -2.57 -4.62 -15.22
CA PRO A 113 -2.78 -5.36 -13.98
C PRO A 113 -3.06 -6.85 -14.24
N GLN A 114 -2.25 -7.75 -13.68
CA GLN A 114 -2.44 -9.21 -13.80
C GLN A 114 -2.30 -9.89 -12.43
N VAL A 115 -2.97 -11.03 -12.26
CA VAL A 115 -2.75 -11.88 -11.08
C VAL A 115 -1.36 -12.51 -11.16
N HIS A 116 -0.63 -12.40 -10.08
CA HIS A 116 0.63 -13.05 -9.82
C HIS A 116 0.52 -13.88 -8.54
N VAL A 117 1.28 -14.96 -8.48
CA VAL A 117 1.38 -15.82 -7.29
C VAL A 117 2.82 -15.81 -6.82
N LEU A 118 3.02 -15.47 -5.55
CA LEU A 118 4.27 -15.55 -4.80
C LEU A 118 4.24 -16.79 -3.91
N GLU A 119 5.23 -17.67 -4.05
CA GLU A 119 5.49 -18.73 -3.07
C GLU A 119 6.37 -18.18 -1.94
N LEU A 120 5.95 -18.35 -0.68
CA LEU A 120 6.63 -17.71 0.45
C LEU A 120 8.02 -18.28 0.74
N LYS A 121 8.19 -19.59 0.61
CA LYS A 121 9.45 -20.28 0.92
C LYS A 121 10.56 -19.94 -0.08
N SER A 122 10.26 -20.09 -1.37
CA SER A 122 11.23 -19.89 -2.46
C SER A 122 11.36 -18.43 -2.87
N ARG A 123 10.39 -17.58 -2.51
CA ARG A 123 10.23 -16.20 -2.99
C ARG A 123 9.97 -16.11 -4.51
N ALA A 124 9.69 -17.24 -5.17
CA ALA A 124 9.40 -17.27 -6.59
C ALA A 124 8.06 -16.60 -6.88
N VAL A 125 8.03 -15.78 -7.93
CA VAL A 125 6.82 -15.11 -8.43
C VAL A 125 6.53 -15.60 -9.83
N ARG A 126 5.26 -15.95 -10.10
CA ARG A 126 4.79 -16.29 -11.44
C ARG A 126 3.51 -15.52 -11.77
N GLN A 127 3.39 -15.07 -13.01
CA GLN A 127 2.13 -14.53 -13.53
C GLN A 127 1.17 -15.68 -13.86
N VAL A 128 -0.11 -15.52 -13.56
CA VAL A 128 -1.12 -16.58 -13.78
C VAL A 128 -2.30 -16.16 -14.66
N THR A 129 -2.38 -14.88 -15.03
CA THR A 129 -3.36 -14.35 -15.98
C THR A 129 -2.68 -13.55 -17.08
N THR A 130 -3.30 -13.48 -18.26
CA THR A 130 -2.83 -12.68 -19.42
C THR A 130 -4.03 -11.98 -20.09
N HIS A 131 -4.87 -11.30 -19.31
CA HIS A 131 -6.07 -10.67 -19.85
C HIS A 131 -5.75 -9.30 -20.49
N PRO A 132 -6.13 -9.01 -21.75
CA PRO A 132 -5.73 -7.78 -22.45
C PRO A 132 -6.11 -6.47 -21.74
N GLY A 133 -7.30 -6.40 -21.12
CA GLY A 133 -7.75 -5.25 -20.34
C GLY A 133 -7.21 -5.20 -18.90
N GLY A 134 -6.40 -6.18 -18.51
CA GLY A 134 -6.02 -6.41 -17.13
C GLY A 134 -7.15 -7.02 -16.29
N VAL A 135 -6.80 -7.38 -15.06
CA VAL A 135 -7.71 -7.98 -14.08
C VAL A 135 -7.63 -7.20 -12.78
N ALA A 136 -8.70 -7.24 -12.00
CA ALA A 136 -8.81 -6.66 -10.67
C ALA A 136 -9.38 -7.68 -9.71
N ASN A 137 -9.12 -7.52 -8.41
CA ASN A 137 -9.52 -8.46 -7.35
C ASN A 137 -8.97 -9.87 -7.57
N VAL A 138 -8.64 -10.55 -6.49
CA VAL A 138 -8.29 -11.98 -6.59
C VAL A 138 -8.64 -12.68 -5.29
N VAL A 139 -9.21 -13.88 -5.41
CA VAL A 139 -9.43 -14.79 -4.29
C VAL A 139 -9.04 -16.21 -4.68
N TRP A 140 -8.45 -16.95 -3.75
CA TRP A 140 -8.18 -18.37 -3.95
C TRP A 140 -9.44 -19.23 -3.82
N SER A 141 -9.52 -20.28 -4.65
CA SER A 141 -10.46 -21.37 -4.42
C SER A 141 -10.07 -22.12 -3.14
N PRO A 142 -11.04 -22.53 -2.30
CA PRO A 142 -10.80 -23.39 -1.14
C PRO A 142 -10.10 -24.72 -1.49
N THR A 143 -10.23 -25.17 -2.75
CA THR A 143 -9.66 -26.43 -3.25
C THR A 143 -8.26 -26.29 -3.84
N PHE A 144 -7.58 -25.16 -3.66
CA PHE A 144 -6.20 -24.87 -4.13
C PHE A 144 -5.95 -24.81 -5.63
N ARG A 145 -6.91 -25.24 -6.45
CA ARG A 145 -6.67 -25.47 -7.87
C ARG A 145 -6.80 -24.21 -8.73
N HIS A 146 -7.58 -23.24 -8.28
CA HIS A 146 -7.96 -22.07 -9.08
C HIS A 146 -7.93 -20.80 -8.25
N VAL A 147 -7.88 -19.67 -8.94
CA VAL A 147 -8.18 -18.35 -8.41
C VAL A 147 -9.37 -17.78 -9.17
N ALA A 148 -10.22 -17.02 -8.48
CA ALA A 148 -11.22 -16.17 -9.13
C ALA A 148 -10.69 -14.72 -9.14
N PHE A 149 -10.97 -14.00 -10.21
CA PHE A 149 -10.63 -12.60 -10.40
C PHE A 149 -11.76 -11.91 -11.15
N THR A 150 -11.78 -10.59 -11.14
CA THR A 150 -12.69 -9.78 -11.94
C THR A 150 -11.96 -9.11 -13.09
N ALA A 151 -12.64 -8.80 -14.18
CA ALA A 151 -12.08 -8.06 -15.31
C ALA A 151 -13.14 -7.14 -15.92
N ALA A 152 -12.70 -6.03 -16.49
CA ALA A 152 -13.57 -5.17 -17.28
C ALA A 152 -13.78 -5.81 -18.65
N VAL A 153 -15.04 -6.15 -18.97
CA VAL A 153 -15.43 -6.74 -20.24
C VAL A 153 -16.29 -5.75 -21.00
N ARG A 154 -15.96 -5.48 -22.26
CA ARG A 154 -16.80 -4.66 -23.13
C ARG A 154 -18.00 -5.48 -23.61
N LEU A 155 -19.20 -5.01 -23.28
CA LEU A 155 -20.46 -5.62 -23.73
C LEU A 155 -21.23 -4.70 -24.69
N ASP A 156 -21.10 -3.38 -24.53
CA ASP A 156 -21.73 -2.46 -25.47
C ASP A 156 -20.87 -2.38 -26.75
N PRO A 157 -21.50 -2.35 -27.94
CA PRO A 157 -20.77 -2.15 -29.19
C PRO A 157 -20.08 -0.79 -29.22
N ASP A 158 -18.88 -0.74 -29.80
CA ASP A 158 -18.16 0.52 -29.96
C ASP A 158 -18.78 1.40 -31.06
N LEU A 159 -18.39 2.68 -31.09
CA LEU A 159 -18.93 3.64 -32.06
C LEU A 159 -18.73 3.20 -33.51
N LYS A 160 -17.62 2.54 -33.81
CA LYS A 160 -17.28 2.09 -35.17
C LYS A 160 -18.13 0.89 -35.60
N THR A 161 -18.54 0.06 -34.64
CA THR A 161 -19.46 -1.05 -34.85
C THR A 161 -20.88 -0.54 -35.08
N LEU A 162 -21.32 0.47 -34.32
CA LEU A 162 -22.66 1.06 -34.44
C LEU A 162 -22.82 1.95 -35.69
N TYR A 163 -21.77 2.70 -36.05
CA TYR A 163 -21.79 3.66 -37.16
C TYR A 163 -20.60 3.42 -38.12
N PRO A 164 -20.61 2.33 -38.91
CA PRO A 164 -19.49 1.98 -39.80
C PRO A 164 -19.21 3.02 -40.88
N ASP A 165 -20.22 3.81 -41.24
CA ASP A 165 -20.18 4.93 -42.18
C ASP A 165 -19.49 6.18 -41.62
N LEU A 166 -19.26 6.24 -40.30
CA LEU A 166 -18.59 7.33 -39.59
C LEU A 166 -17.23 6.89 -39.00
N PRO A 167 -16.24 6.52 -39.82
CA PRO A 167 -14.98 5.92 -39.35
C PRO A 167 -14.10 6.86 -38.51
N LYS A 168 -14.36 8.18 -38.57
CA LYS A 168 -13.66 9.23 -37.82
C LYS A 168 -14.39 9.66 -36.54
N ALA A 169 -15.53 9.05 -36.21
CA ALA A 169 -16.26 9.38 -34.99
C ALA A 169 -15.51 8.84 -33.76
N GLU A 170 -15.11 9.75 -32.88
CA GLU A 170 -14.39 9.45 -31.62
C GLU A 170 -15.16 9.85 -30.36
N ALA A 171 -16.23 10.63 -30.51
CA ALA A 171 -17.03 11.16 -29.41
C ALA A 171 -18.50 10.75 -29.52
N ARG A 172 -19.15 10.60 -28.36
CA ARG A 172 -20.59 10.35 -28.24
C ARG A 172 -21.20 11.43 -27.37
N ILE A 173 -22.31 12.00 -27.83
CA ILE A 173 -23.17 12.86 -27.02
C ILE A 173 -24.21 11.96 -26.36
N PHE A 174 -24.48 12.22 -25.09
CA PHE A 174 -25.58 11.59 -24.37
C PHE A 174 -26.57 12.67 -23.93
N ASP A 175 -27.85 12.41 -24.15
CA ASP A 175 -29.00 13.25 -23.84
C ASP A 175 -29.82 12.72 -22.63
N ASP A 176 -29.52 11.50 -22.18
CA ASP A 176 -30.15 10.85 -21.02
C ASP A 176 -29.34 10.99 -19.71
N LEU A 177 -30.03 10.89 -18.57
CA LEU A 177 -29.43 10.80 -17.24
C LEU A 177 -28.67 9.46 -17.03
N MET A 178 -27.79 9.40 -16.02
CA MET A 178 -27.03 8.20 -15.58
C MET A 178 -25.91 7.72 -16.52
N ILE A 179 -25.25 8.62 -17.26
CA ILE A 179 -24.08 8.29 -18.09
C ILE A 179 -22.74 8.34 -17.34
N ARG A 180 -22.78 8.85 -16.10
CA ARG A 180 -21.66 8.95 -15.18
C ARG A 180 -22.16 8.61 -13.78
N HIS A 181 -21.45 7.73 -13.10
CA HIS A 181 -21.66 7.45 -11.68
C HIS A 181 -20.36 7.74 -10.93
N TRP A 182 -20.39 8.78 -10.09
CA TRP A 182 -19.23 9.31 -9.37
C TRP A 182 -18.07 9.75 -10.30
N ASP A 183 -16.95 9.05 -10.29
CA ASP A 183 -15.76 9.29 -11.11
C ASP A 183 -15.69 8.36 -12.35
N SER A 184 -16.71 7.52 -12.56
CA SER A 184 -16.75 6.53 -13.63
C SER A 184 -17.77 6.89 -14.71
N TRP A 185 -17.36 6.81 -15.97
CA TRP A 185 -18.20 7.03 -17.15
C TRP A 185 -18.71 5.71 -17.71
N LYS A 186 -19.90 5.71 -18.29
CA LYS A 186 -20.40 4.57 -19.06
C LYS A 186 -19.62 4.48 -20.39
N ASP A 187 -18.62 3.61 -20.44
CA ASP A 187 -17.72 3.40 -21.58
C ASP A 187 -17.98 2.07 -22.32
N GLY A 188 -19.10 1.43 -22.02
CA GLY A 188 -19.51 0.14 -22.56
C GLY A 188 -18.82 -1.06 -21.94
N THR A 189 -17.95 -0.85 -20.94
CA THR A 189 -17.33 -1.92 -20.17
C THR A 189 -18.02 -2.13 -18.83
N TYR A 190 -18.07 -3.38 -18.40
CA TYR A 190 -18.70 -3.80 -17.16
C TYR A 190 -17.75 -4.73 -16.41
N SER A 191 -17.73 -4.63 -15.08
CA SER A 191 -16.96 -5.55 -14.25
C SER A 191 -17.67 -6.90 -14.18
N HIS A 192 -16.97 -7.95 -14.58
CA HIS A 192 -17.39 -9.35 -14.46
C HIS A 192 -16.41 -10.15 -13.63
#